data_AF-A0A2V0QBA8-F1
#
_entry.id   AF-A0A2V0QBA8-F1
#
_cell.length_a   1.000
_cell.length_b   1.000
_cell.length_c   1.000
_cell.angle_alpha   90.00
_cell.angle_beta   90.00
_cell.angle_gamma   90.00
#
_symmetry.space_group_name_H-M   'P 1'
#
loop_
_entity.id
_entity.type
_entity.pdbx_description
1 polymer ?
#
loop_
_entity_poly.entity_id
_entity_poly.type
_entity_poly.pdbx_seq_one_letter_code
_entity_poly.pdbx_strand_id
1 'polypeptide(L)'
;MRAGQRSAPRAALHAALKPYRTGNLTMSSPLKAHALHAEAQTHPGAARVGIGGPVGSGKTRLLEQLIPRFIARGIELAIITNDLATREDAERVQRSGLIDPQRVRAVETGACPHTAIREDPTLNLQMADELEARFGNLDLILIESGGDNLASTFSLDLVDYWIFVIDVAGGDDIPRKRGPGVLNCDLLVVNKYDLAPYVGVDLPRMRRESVEARNGRLVLFTNCSTGDGVDEVVEAISRAVLFDRP
;
A
#
# COMPACT_ATOMS: atom_id res chain seq x y z
N MET A 1 -15.10 41.05 46.07
CA MET A 1 -14.15 42.12 45.69
C MET A 1 -13.22 42.40 46.86
N ARG A 2 -11.93 42.08 46.77
CA ARG A 2 -10.85 42.65 47.61
C ARG A 2 -9.49 42.38 46.96
N ALA A 3 -8.78 43.49 46.72
CA ALA A 3 -7.32 43.79 46.76
C ALA A 3 -6.30 42.69 46.38
N GLY A 4 -5.23 42.91 45.61
CA GLY A 4 -4.52 44.15 45.28
C GLY A 4 -3.06 44.10 45.77
N GLN A 5 -2.14 43.64 44.89
CA GLN A 5 -0.69 43.92 44.75
C GLN A 5 0.25 44.00 45.98
N ARG A 6 1.37 43.26 45.94
CA ARG A 6 2.75 43.79 45.71
C ARG A 6 3.82 42.70 45.75
N SER A 7 4.89 42.99 45.00
CA SER A 7 6.02 42.17 44.56
C SER A 7 7.22 42.08 45.52
N ALA A 8 8.08 41.09 45.24
CA ALA A 8 9.38 40.67 45.79
C ALA A 8 10.37 41.70 46.36
N PRO A 9 11.44 41.22 47.05
CA PRO A 9 12.75 41.14 46.39
C PRO A 9 13.62 39.89 46.69
N ARG A 10 14.64 39.71 45.84
CA ARG A 10 15.77 38.73 45.84
C ARG A 10 16.84 39.04 46.91
N ALA A 11 17.58 38.02 47.38
CA ALA A 11 19.05 37.90 47.25
C ALA A 11 19.61 36.64 47.95
N ALA A 12 20.70 36.12 47.41
CA ALA A 12 21.38 34.86 47.67
C ALA A 12 22.38 34.90 48.84
N LEU A 13 22.82 33.74 49.37
CA LEU A 13 24.25 33.46 49.66
C LEU A 13 24.53 31.97 49.98
N HIS A 14 25.50 31.41 49.23
CA HIS A 14 26.62 30.52 49.62
C HIS A 14 26.45 29.30 50.57
N ALA A 15 26.63 28.12 49.96
CA ALA A 15 27.62 27.07 50.25
C ALA A 15 28.16 26.87 51.69
N ALA A 16 28.13 25.62 52.19
CA ALA A 16 29.28 24.69 52.17
C ALA A 16 29.21 23.59 53.29
N LEU A 17 29.83 22.44 52.97
CA LEU A 17 30.40 21.39 53.85
C LEU A 17 29.51 20.26 54.40
N LYS A 18 29.62 19.08 53.73
CA LYS A 18 29.64 17.73 54.33
C LYS A 18 31.03 17.49 54.97
N PRO A 19 31.24 16.59 55.96
CA PRO A 19 31.07 15.13 55.75
C PRO A 19 30.81 14.20 56.97
N TYR A 20 30.43 12.94 56.64
CA TYR A 20 30.87 11.64 57.24
C TYR A 20 30.59 11.35 58.75
N ARG A 21 30.34 10.13 59.24
CA ARG A 21 30.18 8.75 58.73
C ARG A 21 29.72 7.91 59.94
N THR A 22 28.67 7.09 59.83
CA THR A 22 28.39 5.87 60.64
C THR A 22 27.11 5.26 60.07
N GLY A 23 26.96 4.00 59.71
CA GLY A 23 27.87 2.87 59.60
C GLY A 23 27.22 1.88 58.60
N ASN A 24 28.01 0.94 58.11
CA ASN A 24 27.54 -0.14 57.23
C ASN A 24 26.56 -1.05 57.97
N LEU A 25 25.31 -1.09 57.50
CA LEU A 25 24.44 -2.25 57.61
C LEU A 25 24.15 -2.72 56.19
N THR A 26 24.68 -3.89 55.90
CA THR A 26 24.51 -4.67 54.68
C THR A 26 23.03 -4.91 54.39
N MET A 27 22.51 -4.33 53.31
CA MET A 27 21.33 -4.83 52.62
C MET A 27 21.73 -5.31 51.23
N SER A 28 21.30 -6.54 50.96
CA SER A 28 21.39 -7.30 49.74
C SER A 28 21.00 -6.52 48.48
N SER A 29 21.90 -6.56 47.49
CA SER A 29 21.70 -6.51 46.03
C SER A 29 20.37 -5.96 45.50
N PRO A 30 20.34 -4.82 44.80
CA PRO A 30 19.23 -4.51 43.91
C PRO A 30 19.30 -5.42 42.69
N LEU A 31 18.22 -6.16 42.44
CA LEU A 31 17.94 -6.82 41.16
C LEU A 31 18.19 -5.82 40.02
N LYS A 32 19.22 -6.09 39.22
CA LYS A 32 19.36 -5.49 37.89
C LYS A 32 18.14 -5.91 37.09
N ALA A 33 17.18 -5.01 36.94
CA ALA A 33 16.24 -5.08 35.85
C ALA A 33 17.08 -4.98 34.57
N HIS A 34 17.43 -6.13 33.99
CA HIS A 34 17.89 -6.17 32.62
C HIS A 34 16.69 -5.79 31.76
N ALA A 35 16.59 -4.50 31.45
CA ALA A 35 15.87 -4.03 30.30
C ALA A 35 16.54 -4.68 29.09
N LEU A 36 15.98 -5.81 28.64
CA LEU A 36 16.17 -6.30 27.28
C LEU A 36 15.47 -5.30 26.37
N HIS A 37 16.12 -4.17 26.11
CA HIS A 37 15.88 -3.46 24.87
C HIS A 37 16.49 -4.34 23.78
N ALA A 38 15.70 -5.32 23.30
CA ALA A 38 15.85 -5.70 21.92
C ALA A 38 15.68 -4.40 21.15
N GLU A 39 16.75 -3.93 20.50
CA GLU A 39 16.63 -2.94 19.45
C GLU A 39 15.60 -3.52 18.47
N ALA A 40 14.35 -3.08 18.59
CA ALA A 40 13.36 -3.34 17.57
C ALA A 40 13.95 -2.69 16.33
N GLN A 41 14.53 -3.52 15.46
CA GLN A 41 14.90 -3.09 14.12
C GLN A 41 13.64 -2.43 13.59
N THR A 42 13.68 -1.11 13.42
CA THR A 42 12.56 -0.37 12.85
C THR A 42 12.46 -0.87 11.43
N HIS A 43 11.63 -1.89 11.21
CA HIS A 43 11.30 -2.32 9.87
C HIS A 43 10.71 -1.08 9.21
N PRO A 44 11.29 -0.58 8.11
CA PRO A 44 10.60 0.43 7.32
C PRO A 44 9.24 -0.17 6.97
N GLY A 45 8.16 0.61 7.15
CA GLY A 45 6.80 0.12 6.90
C GLY A 45 6.68 -0.53 5.51
N ALA A 46 5.73 -1.44 5.36
CA ALA A 46 5.48 -2.13 4.11
C ALA A 46 5.18 -1.10 3.00
N ALA A 47 5.77 -1.31 1.82
CA ALA A 47 5.41 -0.52 0.64
C ALA A 47 3.92 -0.74 0.30
N ARG A 48 3.21 0.33 -0.04
CA ARG A 48 1.77 0.27 -0.35
C ARG A 48 1.57 0.47 -1.85
N VAL A 49 1.04 -0.55 -2.52
CA VAL A 49 0.83 -0.52 -3.98
C VAL A 49 -0.66 -0.57 -4.31
N GLY A 50 -1.16 0.48 -4.95
CA GLY A 50 -2.54 0.56 -5.42
C GLY A 50 -2.76 -0.16 -6.75
N ILE A 51 -3.87 -0.89 -6.89
CA ILE A 51 -4.32 -1.50 -8.15
C ILE A 51 -5.72 -0.95 -8.45
N GLY A 52 -5.78 0.04 -9.35
CA GLY A 52 -7.00 0.71 -9.78
C GLY A 52 -7.40 0.39 -11.21
N GLY A 53 -8.61 0.77 -11.60
CA GLY A 53 -9.09 0.61 -12.97
C GLY A 53 -10.56 0.20 -13.09
N PRO A 54 -11.09 0.15 -14.32
CA PRO A 54 -12.51 -0.07 -14.51
C PRO A 54 -13.06 -1.39 -14.01
N VAL A 55 -14.38 -1.46 -13.80
CA VAL A 55 -15.07 -2.73 -13.54
C VAL A 55 -14.75 -3.70 -14.69
N GLY A 56 -14.36 -4.93 -14.35
CA GLY A 56 -14.09 -5.97 -15.33
C GLY A 56 -12.73 -5.89 -16.03
N SER A 57 -11.87 -4.90 -15.78
CA SER A 57 -10.55 -4.80 -16.45
C SER A 57 -9.56 -5.90 -16.05
N GLY A 58 -9.86 -6.62 -14.96
CA GLY A 58 -9.08 -7.77 -14.48
C GLY A 58 -8.10 -7.44 -13.35
N LYS A 59 -8.37 -6.41 -12.56
CA LYS A 59 -7.60 -6.03 -11.35
C LYS A 59 -7.39 -7.20 -10.39
N THR A 60 -8.46 -7.83 -9.92
CA THR A 60 -8.40 -9.00 -9.03
C THR A 60 -7.62 -10.16 -9.65
N ARG A 61 -7.73 -10.36 -10.98
CA ARG A 61 -6.95 -11.39 -11.68
C ARG A 61 -5.47 -11.05 -11.77
N LEU A 62 -5.11 -9.77 -11.94
CA LEU A 62 -3.73 -9.32 -11.82
C LEU A 62 -3.21 -9.55 -10.40
N LEU A 63 -3.97 -9.16 -9.38
CA LEU A 63 -3.66 -9.40 -7.97
C LEU A 63 -3.37 -10.89 -7.69
N GLU A 64 -4.27 -11.80 -8.13
CA GLU A 64 -4.09 -13.26 -8.03
C GLU A 64 -2.80 -13.76 -8.69
N GLN A 65 -2.33 -13.13 -9.76
CA GLN A 65 -1.08 -13.49 -10.43
C GLN A 65 0.16 -12.91 -9.74
N LEU A 66 0.04 -11.74 -9.11
CA LEU A 66 1.14 -11.08 -8.38
C LEU A 66 1.48 -11.82 -7.08
N ILE A 67 0.48 -12.26 -6.32
CA ILE A 67 0.65 -12.92 -5.02
C ILE A 67 1.69 -14.05 -5.04
N PRO A 68 1.52 -15.13 -5.82
CA PRO A 68 2.44 -16.25 -5.79
C PRO A 68 3.84 -15.87 -6.29
N ARG A 69 3.96 -14.88 -7.18
CA ARG A 69 5.24 -14.41 -7.70
C ARG A 69 6.05 -13.63 -6.67
N PHE A 70 5.39 -12.80 -5.85
CA PHE A 70 6.04 -12.12 -4.73
C PHE A 70 6.43 -13.10 -3.62
N ILE A 71 5.55 -14.04 -3.26
CA ILE A 71 5.85 -15.08 -2.28
C ILE A 71 7.06 -15.92 -2.72
N ALA A 72 7.13 -16.29 -4.01
CA ALA A 72 8.27 -17.05 -4.55
C ALA A 72 9.61 -16.29 -4.46
N ARG A 73 9.57 -14.96 -4.32
CA ARG A 73 10.74 -14.08 -4.09
C ARG A 73 11.00 -13.81 -2.60
N GLY A 74 10.30 -14.47 -1.69
CA GLY A 74 10.45 -14.25 -0.25
C GLY A 74 9.88 -12.93 0.25
N ILE A 75 9.02 -12.27 -0.53
CA ILE A 75 8.36 -11.02 -0.13
C ILE A 75 7.18 -11.33 0.79
N GLU A 76 7.21 -10.76 1.98
CA GLU A 76 6.13 -10.85 2.94
C GLU A 76 5.04 -9.83 2.59
N LEU A 77 3.86 -10.31 2.20
CA LEU A 77 2.79 -9.43 1.73
C LEU A 77 1.45 -9.60 2.45
N ALA A 78 0.63 -8.56 2.36
CA ALA A 78 -0.78 -8.55 2.73
C ALA A 78 -1.62 -7.85 1.66
N ILE A 79 -2.94 -8.00 1.75
CA ILE A 79 -3.88 -7.54 0.73
C ILE A 79 -5.04 -6.80 1.39
N ILE A 80 -5.41 -5.67 0.80
CA ILE A 80 -6.62 -4.95 1.11
C ILE A 80 -7.43 -4.83 -0.18
N THR A 81 -8.65 -5.37 -0.20
CA THR A 81 -9.56 -5.21 -1.34
C THR A 81 -10.66 -4.23 -0.97
N ASN A 82 -10.98 -3.32 -1.86
CA ASN A 82 -12.09 -2.38 -1.71
C ASN A 82 -13.24 -2.81 -2.63
N ASP A 83 -14.46 -2.81 -2.12
CA ASP A 83 -15.65 -3.09 -2.92
C ASP A 83 -16.84 -2.23 -2.44
N LEU A 84 -17.81 -1.98 -3.32
CA LEU A 84 -18.89 -1.02 -3.10
C LEU A 84 -19.80 -1.45 -1.95
N ALA A 85 -20.27 -2.68 -1.97
CA ALA A 85 -21.29 -3.18 -1.06
C ALA A 85 -21.16 -4.68 -0.75
N THR A 86 -20.08 -5.33 -1.20
CA THR A 86 -19.85 -6.76 -0.97
C THR A 86 -18.44 -7.01 -0.45
N ARG A 87 -18.14 -8.28 -0.14
CA ARG A 87 -16.80 -8.74 0.22
C ARG A 87 -16.29 -9.78 -0.77
N GLU A 88 -16.92 -9.88 -1.94
CA GLU A 88 -16.68 -10.95 -2.91
C GLU A 88 -15.22 -11.02 -3.34
N ASP A 89 -14.58 -9.88 -3.60
CA ASP A 89 -13.17 -9.84 -3.99
C ASP A 89 -12.23 -10.33 -2.86
N ALA A 90 -12.46 -9.88 -1.62
CA ALA A 90 -11.72 -10.38 -0.46
C ALA A 90 -11.90 -11.89 -0.26
N GLU A 91 -13.15 -12.35 -0.29
CA GLU A 91 -13.50 -13.75 -0.10
C GLU A 91 -12.92 -14.64 -1.21
N ARG A 92 -12.93 -14.14 -2.45
CA ARG A 92 -12.31 -14.80 -3.59
C ARG A 92 -10.81 -15.00 -3.36
N VAL A 93 -10.10 -13.96 -2.95
CA VAL A 93 -8.66 -14.05 -2.65
C VAL A 93 -8.40 -14.98 -1.46
N GLN A 94 -9.21 -14.90 -0.39
CA GLN A 94 -9.10 -15.78 0.78
C GLN A 94 -9.32 -17.26 0.43
N ARG A 95 -10.26 -17.56 -0.47
CA ARG A 95 -10.56 -18.94 -0.91
C ARG A 95 -9.63 -19.46 -2.01
N SER A 96 -8.78 -18.60 -2.58
CA SER A 96 -7.89 -18.96 -3.70
C SER A 96 -6.77 -19.95 -3.32
N GLY A 97 -6.41 -20.01 -2.03
CA GLY A 97 -5.25 -20.76 -1.54
C GLY A 97 -3.89 -20.11 -1.88
N LEU A 98 -3.89 -18.89 -2.44
CA LEU A 98 -2.67 -18.18 -2.84
C LEU A 98 -1.95 -17.50 -1.66
N ILE A 99 -2.67 -17.19 -0.59
CA ILE A 99 -2.17 -16.47 0.59
C ILE A 99 -2.96 -16.91 1.83
N ASP A 100 -2.35 -16.77 3.02
CA ASP A 100 -3.07 -16.92 4.28
C ASP A 100 -4.28 -15.97 4.32
N PRO A 101 -5.52 -16.47 4.48
CA PRO A 101 -6.71 -15.64 4.56
C PRO A 101 -6.64 -14.53 5.63
N GLN A 102 -5.85 -14.72 6.69
CA GLN A 102 -5.65 -13.73 7.74
C GLN A 102 -4.88 -12.49 7.28
N ARG A 103 -4.20 -12.56 6.13
CA ARG A 103 -3.48 -11.45 5.49
C ARG A 103 -4.34 -10.65 4.50
N VAL A 104 -5.62 -11.01 4.36
CA VAL A 104 -6.56 -10.30 3.49
C VAL A 104 -7.54 -9.50 4.35
N ARG A 105 -7.75 -8.22 3.99
CA ARG A 105 -8.78 -7.34 4.55
C ARG A 105 -9.73 -6.87 3.47
N ALA A 106 -10.98 -6.68 3.85
CA ALA A 106 -12.02 -6.12 3.01
C ALA A 106 -12.38 -4.73 3.53
N VAL A 107 -12.45 -3.76 2.63
CA VAL A 107 -13.02 -2.44 2.88
C VAL A 107 -14.30 -2.33 2.06
N GLU A 108 -15.43 -2.23 2.73
CA GLU A 108 -16.71 -1.91 2.10
C GLU A 108 -16.80 -0.39 2.01
N THR A 109 -16.80 0.16 0.79
CA THR A 109 -16.76 1.61 0.61
C THR A 109 -18.09 2.27 0.94
N GLY A 110 -19.22 1.57 0.75
CA GLY A 110 -20.58 2.06 1.00
C GLY A 110 -21.00 3.26 0.13
N ALA A 111 -20.11 3.74 -0.72
CA ALA A 111 -20.18 4.93 -1.53
C ALA A 111 -19.24 4.78 -2.75
N CYS A 112 -19.16 5.82 -3.58
CA CYS A 112 -18.37 5.79 -4.80
C CYS A 112 -16.93 5.28 -4.54
N PRO A 113 -16.43 4.26 -5.28
CA PRO A 113 -15.18 3.58 -4.93
C PRO A 113 -13.95 4.50 -4.82
N HIS A 114 -13.93 5.62 -5.55
CA HIS A 114 -12.82 6.58 -5.44
C HIS A 114 -12.69 7.21 -4.06
N THR A 115 -13.79 7.39 -3.32
CA THR A 115 -13.74 8.02 -1.99
C THR A 115 -12.82 7.25 -1.06
N ALA A 116 -12.93 5.92 -1.03
CA ALA A 116 -12.18 5.07 -0.12
C ALA A 116 -10.68 4.99 -0.45
N ILE A 117 -10.26 5.37 -1.65
CA ILE A 117 -8.85 5.30 -2.08
C ILE A 117 -8.21 6.68 -2.28
N ARG A 118 -9.00 7.76 -2.27
CA ARG A 118 -8.54 9.11 -2.58
C ARG A 118 -9.03 10.17 -1.60
N GLU A 119 -10.32 10.44 -1.55
CA GLU A 119 -10.84 11.56 -0.74
C GLU A 119 -10.82 11.25 0.77
N ASP A 120 -11.08 10.00 1.15
CA ASP A 120 -11.06 9.53 2.53
C ASP A 120 -10.47 8.11 2.60
N PRO A 121 -9.13 7.98 2.53
CA PRO A 121 -8.45 6.69 2.61
C PRO A 121 -8.33 6.13 4.04
N THR A 122 -9.00 6.74 5.03
CA THR A 122 -8.81 6.46 6.46
C THR A 122 -8.97 4.98 6.80
N LEU A 123 -10.00 4.31 6.26
CA LEU A 123 -10.22 2.88 6.51
C LEU A 123 -9.10 2.01 5.92
N ASN A 124 -8.62 2.32 4.72
CA ASN A 124 -7.50 1.59 4.13
C ASN A 124 -6.21 1.78 4.93
N LEU A 125 -5.94 3.01 5.39
CA LEU A 125 -4.79 3.31 6.25
C LEU A 125 -4.85 2.53 7.57
N GLN A 126 -6.01 2.53 8.23
CA GLN A 126 -6.21 1.75 9.46
C GLN A 126 -5.99 0.25 9.24
N MET A 127 -6.52 -0.31 8.15
CA MET A 127 -6.32 -1.72 7.82
C MET A 127 -4.86 -2.05 7.51
N ALA A 128 -4.12 -1.14 6.87
CA ALA A 128 -2.69 -1.30 6.62
C ALA A 128 -1.92 -1.33 7.95
N ASP A 129 -2.17 -0.36 8.83
CA ASP A 129 -1.51 -0.28 10.14
C ASP A 129 -1.81 -1.52 11.01
N GLU A 130 -3.04 -2.03 10.99
CA GLU A 130 -3.43 -3.27 11.68
C GLU A 130 -2.71 -4.51 11.13
N LEU A 131 -2.56 -4.60 9.81
CA LEU A 131 -1.84 -5.70 9.16
C LEU A 131 -0.34 -5.65 9.53
N GLU A 132 0.27 -4.48 9.48
CA GLU A 132 1.67 -4.27 9.88
C GLU A 132 1.89 -4.61 11.36
N ALA A 133 1.01 -4.15 12.25
CA ALA A 133 1.09 -4.46 13.68
C ALA A 133 0.93 -5.97 13.97
N ARG A 134 0.09 -6.66 13.19
CA ARG A 134 -0.19 -8.09 13.38
C ARG A 134 0.93 -9.00 12.88
N PHE A 135 1.49 -8.71 11.71
CA PHE A 135 2.46 -9.58 11.07
C PHE A 135 3.92 -9.12 11.30
N GLY A 136 4.15 -7.83 11.57
CA GLY A 136 5.43 -7.28 12.04
C GLY A 136 6.58 -7.25 11.02
N ASN A 137 6.49 -8.02 9.94
CA ASN A 137 7.53 -8.19 8.92
C ASN A 137 6.97 -8.04 7.48
N LEU A 138 5.96 -7.20 7.27
CA LEU A 138 5.40 -6.98 5.93
C LEU A 138 6.32 -6.09 5.10
N ASP A 139 6.53 -6.50 3.86
CA ASP A 139 7.30 -5.79 2.83
C ASP A 139 6.39 -5.05 1.87
N LEU A 140 5.20 -5.61 1.62
CA LEU A 140 4.28 -5.14 0.60
C LEU A 140 2.83 -5.28 1.05
N ILE A 141 2.05 -4.23 0.86
CA ILE A 141 0.58 -4.28 0.95
C ILE A 141 0.01 -3.92 -0.43
N LEU A 142 -0.68 -4.88 -1.03
CA LEU A 142 -1.41 -4.66 -2.29
C LEU A 142 -2.83 -4.18 -1.98
N ILE A 143 -3.20 -3.02 -2.50
CA ILE A 143 -4.49 -2.37 -2.25
C ILE A 143 -5.27 -2.33 -3.56
N GLU A 144 -6.25 -3.21 -3.72
CA GLU A 144 -7.15 -3.19 -4.88
C GLU A 144 -8.30 -2.20 -4.64
N SER A 145 -8.56 -1.33 -5.62
CA SER A 145 -9.75 -0.47 -5.60
C SER A 145 -11.01 -1.23 -6.02
N GLY A 146 -12.17 -0.77 -5.57
CA GLY A 146 -13.43 -1.14 -6.21
C GLY A 146 -13.39 -0.73 -7.69
N GLY A 147 -14.15 -1.44 -8.54
CA GLY A 147 -14.23 -1.08 -9.95
C GLY A 147 -14.96 0.26 -10.14
N ASP A 148 -14.35 1.17 -10.89
CA ASP A 148 -14.89 2.52 -11.16
C ASP A 148 -14.61 2.89 -12.63
N ASN A 149 -14.42 4.16 -12.98
CA ASN A 149 -14.21 4.62 -14.35
C ASN A 149 -12.75 5.08 -14.58
N LEU A 150 -12.48 5.68 -15.74
CA LEU A 150 -11.12 6.12 -16.12
C LEU A 150 -10.57 7.27 -15.26
N ALA A 151 -11.39 7.85 -14.39
CA ALA A 151 -11.04 8.98 -13.53
C ALA A 151 -10.51 8.59 -12.14
N SER A 152 -10.54 7.31 -11.79
CA SER A 152 -10.10 6.87 -10.46
C SER A 152 -8.60 7.05 -10.29
N THR A 153 -8.22 7.66 -9.17
CA THR A 153 -6.82 7.84 -8.77
C THR A 153 -6.66 7.45 -7.30
N PHE A 154 -5.43 7.24 -6.85
CA PHE A 154 -5.14 7.01 -5.43
C PHE A 154 -4.65 8.29 -4.75
N SER A 155 -4.89 8.40 -3.44
CA SER A 155 -4.21 9.39 -2.59
C SER A 155 -2.74 9.02 -2.44
N LEU A 156 -1.86 10.03 -2.47
CA LEU A 156 -0.43 9.86 -2.16
C LEU A 156 -0.20 9.54 -0.67
N ASP A 157 -1.18 9.83 0.19
CA ASP A 157 -1.12 9.41 1.59
C ASP A 157 -1.36 7.91 1.75
N LEU A 158 -2.02 7.27 0.76
CA LEU A 158 -2.40 5.86 0.83
C LEU A 158 -1.39 4.92 0.18
N VAL A 159 -0.80 5.31 -0.96
CA VAL A 159 0.06 4.43 -1.77
C VAL A 159 1.36 5.11 -2.18
N ASP A 160 2.44 4.33 -2.19
CA ASP A 160 3.76 4.74 -2.68
C ASP A 160 3.88 4.59 -4.21
N TYR A 161 3.09 3.68 -4.78
CA TYR A 161 3.06 3.37 -6.20
C TYR A 161 1.68 2.87 -6.59
N TRP A 162 1.19 3.19 -7.79
CA TRP A 162 -0.08 2.64 -8.23
C TRP A 162 -0.16 2.30 -9.71
N ILE A 163 -0.89 1.23 -9.94
CA ILE A 163 -1.14 0.60 -11.22
C ILE A 163 -2.56 0.94 -11.63
N PHE A 164 -2.72 1.33 -12.90
CA PHE A 164 -4.05 1.47 -13.50
C PHE A 164 -4.24 0.39 -14.56
N VAL A 165 -5.26 -0.44 -14.40
CA VAL A 165 -5.56 -1.57 -15.27
C VAL A 165 -6.73 -1.21 -16.19
N ILE A 166 -6.47 -1.16 -17.49
CA ILE A 166 -7.49 -1.15 -18.54
C ILE A 166 -7.46 -2.48 -19.28
N ASP A 167 -8.48 -2.78 -20.09
CA ASP A 167 -8.49 -4.00 -20.88
C ASP A 167 -8.91 -3.77 -22.33
N VAL A 168 -8.41 -4.63 -23.21
CA VAL A 168 -8.66 -4.55 -24.65
C VAL A 168 -10.14 -4.68 -25.01
N ALA A 169 -10.92 -5.48 -24.26
CA ALA A 169 -12.35 -5.63 -24.52
C ALA A 169 -13.14 -4.35 -24.20
N GLY A 170 -12.59 -3.43 -23.41
CA GLY A 170 -13.17 -2.10 -23.17
C GLY A 170 -13.01 -1.12 -24.33
N GLY A 171 -12.23 -1.47 -25.35
CA GLY A 171 -12.02 -0.68 -26.59
C GLY A 171 -10.63 -0.02 -26.68
N ASP A 172 -10.15 0.14 -27.91
CA ASP A 172 -8.82 0.73 -28.20
C ASP A 172 -8.76 2.25 -27.99
N ASP A 173 -9.90 2.89 -27.73
CA ASP A 173 -10.04 4.33 -27.58
C ASP A 173 -9.74 4.82 -26.15
N ILE A 174 -9.64 3.91 -25.18
CA ILE A 174 -9.41 4.23 -23.77
C ILE A 174 -8.18 5.12 -23.56
N PRO A 175 -7.01 4.86 -24.18
CA PRO A 175 -5.86 5.77 -24.07
C PRO A 175 -6.16 7.20 -24.54
N ARG A 176 -6.95 7.35 -25.62
CA ARG A 176 -7.32 8.64 -26.21
C ARG A 176 -8.34 9.42 -25.36
N LYS A 177 -9.07 8.73 -24.47
CA LYS A 177 -9.97 9.39 -23.51
C LYS A 177 -9.23 10.15 -22.41
N ARG A 178 -7.91 9.93 -22.24
CA ARG A 178 -7.03 10.73 -21.38
C ARG A 178 -7.53 10.88 -19.93
N GLY A 179 -8.17 9.82 -19.41
CA GLY A 179 -8.61 9.80 -18.01
C GLY A 179 -7.40 9.90 -17.06
N PRO A 180 -7.53 10.58 -15.91
CA PRO A 180 -6.41 10.78 -15.00
C PRO A 180 -5.84 9.46 -14.45
N GLY A 181 -6.62 8.39 -14.36
CA GLY A 181 -6.12 7.05 -14.07
C GLY A 181 -5.06 6.59 -15.08
N VAL A 182 -5.35 6.77 -16.36
CA VAL A 182 -4.44 6.42 -17.47
C VAL A 182 -3.24 7.35 -17.53
N LEU A 183 -3.40 8.64 -17.20
CA LEU A 183 -2.31 9.62 -17.35
C LEU A 183 -1.34 9.66 -16.15
N ASN A 184 -1.87 9.49 -14.93
CA ASN A 184 -1.16 9.83 -13.71
C ASN A 184 -0.66 8.61 -12.93
N CYS A 185 -1.09 7.40 -13.26
CA CYS A 185 -0.54 6.20 -12.63
C CYS A 185 0.93 5.99 -12.97
N ASP A 186 1.65 5.31 -12.08
CA ASP A 186 3.06 4.99 -12.30
C ASP A 186 3.22 3.92 -13.38
N LEU A 187 2.31 2.94 -13.41
CA LEU A 187 2.23 1.89 -14.41
C LEU A 187 0.82 1.77 -14.97
N LEU A 188 0.69 1.85 -16.29
CA LEU A 188 -0.52 1.44 -17.00
C LEU A 188 -0.38 -0.03 -17.42
N VAL A 189 -1.35 -0.86 -17.04
CA VAL A 189 -1.48 -2.24 -17.53
C VAL A 189 -2.65 -2.30 -18.52
N VAL A 190 -2.39 -2.81 -19.71
CA VAL A 190 -3.40 -3.14 -20.73
C VAL A 190 -3.59 -4.65 -20.75
N ASN A 191 -4.61 -5.13 -20.05
CA ASN A 191 -4.88 -6.54 -19.86
C ASN A 191 -5.74 -7.13 -21.00
N LYS A 192 -5.80 -8.46 -21.06
CA LYS A 192 -6.59 -9.24 -22.02
C LYS A 192 -6.20 -8.97 -23.47
N TYR A 193 -4.90 -8.73 -23.73
CA TYR A 193 -4.46 -8.36 -25.07
C TYR A 193 -4.78 -9.44 -26.13
N ASP A 194 -4.92 -10.68 -25.70
CA ASP A 194 -5.32 -11.84 -26.49
C ASP A 194 -6.73 -11.70 -27.09
N LEU A 195 -7.58 -10.84 -26.52
CA LEU A 195 -8.92 -10.61 -27.03
C LEU A 195 -8.97 -9.70 -28.26
N ALA A 196 -7.87 -9.02 -28.62
CA ALA A 196 -7.84 -8.04 -29.71
C ALA A 196 -8.46 -8.53 -31.04
N PRO A 197 -8.19 -9.77 -31.53
CA PRO A 197 -8.78 -10.28 -32.76
C PRO A 197 -10.30 -10.49 -32.69
N TYR A 198 -10.85 -10.63 -31.49
CA TYR A 198 -12.26 -10.92 -31.27
C TYR A 198 -13.11 -9.67 -31.07
N VAL A 199 -12.48 -8.53 -30.73
CA VAL A 199 -13.15 -7.24 -30.49
C VAL A 199 -12.77 -6.15 -31.48
N GLY A 200 -12.00 -6.49 -32.53
CA GLY A 200 -11.65 -5.56 -33.60
C GLY A 200 -10.63 -4.49 -33.20
N VAL A 201 -9.76 -4.79 -32.23
CA VAL A 201 -8.74 -3.86 -31.73
C VAL A 201 -7.41 -4.06 -32.47
N ASP A 202 -6.84 -2.98 -32.98
CA ASP A 202 -5.46 -2.94 -33.49
C ASP A 202 -4.49 -2.80 -32.31
N LEU A 203 -3.94 -3.93 -31.86
CA LEU A 203 -3.06 -3.98 -30.71
C LEU A 203 -1.74 -3.17 -30.90
N PRO A 204 -1.04 -3.25 -32.06
CA PRO A 204 0.07 -2.35 -32.35
C PRO A 204 -0.29 -0.87 -32.24
N ARG A 205 -1.46 -0.45 -32.72
CA ARG A 205 -1.92 0.94 -32.61
C ARG A 205 -2.21 1.31 -31.16
N MET A 206 -2.96 0.49 -30.44
CA MET A 206 -3.27 0.74 -29.02
C MET A 206 -2.00 0.90 -28.19
N ARG A 207 -0.98 0.06 -28.44
CA ARG A 207 0.33 0.18 -27.77
C ARG A 207 0.99 1.53 -28.00
N ARG A 208 1.06 2.01 -29.23
CA ARG A 208 1.63 3.34 -29.54
C ARG A 208 0.83 4.45 -28.86
N GLU A 209 -0.49 4.43 -29.00
CA GLU A 209 -1.36 5.46 -28.44
C GLU A 209 -1.33 5.49 -26.90
N SER A 210 -1.20 4.33 -26.22
CA SER A 210 -1.00 4.26 -24.77
C SER A 210 0.28 4.93 -24.31
N VAL A 211 1.39 4.71 -25.03
CA VAL A 211 2.69 5.30 -24.71
C VAL A 211 2.68 6.81 -25.00
N GLU A 212 2.10 7.23 -26.13
CA GLU A 212 1.95 8.63 -26.52
C GLU A 212 1.08 9.40 -25.52
N ALA A 213 -0.09 8.87 -25.15
CA ALA A 213 -0.97 9.49 -24.16
C ALA A 213 -0.28 9.74 -22.81
N ARG A 214 0.68 8.87 -22.47
CA ARG A 214 1.44 8.89 -21.21
C ARG A 214 2.82 9.54 -21.33
N ASN A 215 3.15 10.22 -22.44
CA ASN A 215 4.45 10.85 -22.67
C ASN A 215 5.64 9.90 -22.43
N GLY A 216 5.53 8.63 -22.84
CA GLY A 216 6.60 7.65 -22.68
C GLY A 216 6.67 6.96 -21.31
N ARG A 217 5.79 7.28 -20.36
CA ARG A 217 5.72 6.55 -19.08
C ARG A 217 5.33 5.09 -19.28
N LEU A 218 5.70 4.25 -18.32
CA LEU A 218 5.62 2.79 -18.43
C LEU A 218 4.18 2.32 -18.75
N VAL A 219 4.10 1.46 -19.77
CA VAL A 219 2.89 0.74 -20.18
C VAL A 219 3.28 -0.71 -20.43
N LEU A 220 2.58 -1.63 -19.78
CA LEU A 220 2.75 -3.07 -19.97
C LEU A 220 1.45 -3.68 -20.50
N PHE A 221 1.59 -4.73 -21.31
CA PHE A 221 0.47 -5.48 -21.85
C PHE A 221 0.48 -6.86 -21.23
N THR A 222 -0.66 -7.31 -20.73
CA THR A 222 -0.75 -8.58 -20.01
C THR A 222 -1.91 -9.43 -20.51
N ASN A 223 -1.76 -10.74 -20.32
CA ASN A 223 -2.87 -11.65 -20.27
C ASN A 223 -2.86 -12.32 -18.89
N CYS A 224 -3.55 -11.71 -17.92
CA CYS A 224 -3.59 -12.25 -16.56
C CYS A 224 -4.33 -13.60 -16.47
N SER A 225 -5.03 -14.05 -17.51
CA SER A 225 -5.62 -15.39 -17.54
C SER A 225 -4.53 -16.47 -17.68
N THR A 226 -3.51 -16.21 -18.50
CA THR A 226 -2.36 -17.10 -18.74
C THR A 226 -1.15 -16.74 -17.87
N GLY A 227 -1.10 -15.53 -17.32
CA GLY A 227 0.03 -14.98 -16.59
C GLY A 227 1.07 -14.27 -17.46
N ASP A 228 0.83 -14.17 -18.77
CA ASP A 228 1.76 -13.51 -19.69
C ASP A 228 1.85 -11.99 -19.44
N GLY A 229 3.06 -11.45 -19.50
CA GLY A 229 3.38 -10.06 -19.19
C GLY A 229 3.34 -9.69 -17.70
N VAL A 230 2.96 -10.61 -16.80
CA VAL A 230 2.83 -10.30 -15.36
C VAL A 230 4.19 -10.23 -14.67
N ASP A 231 5.19 -10.98 -15.13
CA ASP A 231 6.53 -10.93 -14.55
C ASP A 231 7.15 -9.53 -14.70
N GLU A 232 6.91 -8.84 -15.82
CA GLU A 232 7.31 -7.45 -16.03
C GLU A 232 6.60 -6.48 -15.08
N VAL A 233 5.36 -6.78 -14.68
CA VAL A 233 4.65 -6.01 -13.65
C VAL A 233 5.31 -6.20 -12.28
N VAL A 234 5.68 -7.44 -11.94
CA VAL A 234 6.41 -7.75 -10.70
C VAL A 234 7.76 -7.03 -10.67
N GLU A 235 8.51 -7.02 -11.77
CA GLU A 235 9.77 -6.29 -11.88
C GLU A 235 9.58 -4.78 -11.72
N ALA A 236 8.54 -4.21 -12.35
CA ALA A 236 8.25 -2.78 -12.25
C ALA A 236 7.95 -2.35 -10.81
N ILE A 237 7.12 -3.12 -10.08
CA ILE A 237 6.84 -2.87 -8.66
C ILE A 237 8.12 -3.05 -7.84
N SER A 238 8.84 -4.16 -8.02
CA SER A 238 10.03 -4.48 -7.22
C SER A 238 11.08 -3.37 -7.31
N ARG A 239 11.36 -2.90 -8.54
CA ARG A 239 12.29 -1.79 -8.78
C ARG A 239 11.82 -0.47 -8.17
N ALA A 240 10.51 -0.23 -8.16
CA ALA A 240 9.96 1.04 -7.71
C ALA A 240 9.91 1.17 -6.19
N VAL A 241 9.56 0.09 -5.47
CA VAL A 241 9.24 0.19 -4.04
C VAL A 241 9.87 -0.87 -3.12
N LEU A 242 10.43 -1.96 -3.66
CA LEU A 242 11.01 -3.04 -2.83
C LEU A 242 12.55 -3.03 -2.76
N PHE A 243 13.19 -2.11 -3.48
CA PHE A 243 14.63 -1.79 -3.47
C PHE A 243 15.53 -2.98 -3.10
N ASP A 244 15.78 -3.88 -4.07
CA ASP A 244 16.71 -5.01 -4.03
C ASP A 244 16.89 -5.66 -2.64
N ARG A 245 15.79 -6.18 -2.08
CA ARG A 245 15.92 -7.28 -1.13
C ARG A 245 16.45 -8.50 -1.91
N PRO A 246 17.53 -9.15 -1.42
CA PRO A 246 18.19 -10.26 -2.12
C PRO A 246 17.26 -11.46 -2.35
#